data_AF-A0A134AH45-F1
#
_entry.id   AF-A0A134AH45-F1
#
_cell.length_a   1.000
_cell.length_b   1.000
_cell.length_c   1.000
_cell.angle_alpha   90.00
_cell.angle_beta   90.00
_cell.angle_gamma   90.00
#
_symmetry.space_group_name_H-M   'P 1'
#
loop_
_entity.id
_entity.type
_entity.pdbx_description
1 polymer ?
#
loop_
_entity_poly.entity_id
_entity_poly.type
_entity_poly.pdbx_seq_one_letter_code
_entity_poly.pdbx_strand_id
1 'polypeptide(L)'
;MKKILKNSGKIAVALSVIGVGSLVAVVLSGAAYPDMLFQILTPMGLLCTFAALALYIIQWISTIYKHYKKGEKSAASLLFVLGLLVLAFAFYRICLR
;
A
#
# COMPACT_ATOMS: atom_id res chain seq x y z
N MET A 1 4.31 21.86 -1.34
CA MET A 1 3.77 20.58 -0.79
C MET A 1 2.83 19.80 -1.73
N LYS A 2 1.87 20.42 -2.45
CA LYS A 2 0.95 19.69 -3.37
C LYS A 2 1.66 18.90 -4.48
N LYS A 3 2.75 19.44 -5.06
CA LYS A 3 3.49 18.81 -6.19
C LYS A 3 4.22 17.53 -5.75
N ILE A 4 4.84 17.55 -4.57
CA ILE A 4 5.55 16.40 -3.98
C ILE A 4 4.56 15.26 -3.71
N LEU A 5 3.45 15.55 -3.03
CA LEU A 5 2.44 14.52 -2.71
C LEU A 5 1.79 13.88 -3.95
N LYS A 6 1.60 14.65 -5.03
CA LYS A 6 1.08 14.15 -6.31
C LYS A 6 2.09 13.23 -7.01
N ASN A 7 3.38 13.53 -6.91
CA ASN A 7 4.43 12.69 -7.48
C ASN A 7 4.61 11.40 -6.67
N SER A 8 4.56 11.48 -5.34
CA SER A 8 4.61 10.31 -4.44
C SER A 8 3.47 9.32 -4.71
N GLY A 9 2.28 9.79 -5.08
CA GLY A 9 1.16 8.91 -5.44
C GLY A 9 1.41 8.09 -6.70
N LYS A 10 1.99 8.70 -7.73
CA LYS A 10 2.36 7.98 -8.96
C LYS A 10 3.45 6.94 -8.69
N ILE A 11 4.42 7.28 -7.85
CA ILE A 11 5.50 6.37 -7.43
C ILE A 11 4.93 5.21 -6.61
N ALA A 12 4.00 5.48 -5.68
CA ALA A 12 3.34 4.45 -4.89
C ALA A 12 2.55 3.47 -5.77
N VAL A 13 1.82 3.98 -6.78
CA VAL A 13 1.11 3.14 -7.76
C VAL A 13 2.09 2.30 -8.56
N ALA A 14 3.17 2.90 -9.08
CA ALA A 14 4.17 2.15 -9.85
C ALA A 14 4.83 1.05 -9.01
N LEU A 15 5.25 1.35 -7.77
CA LEU A 15 5.81 0.39 -6.84
C LEU A 15 4.81 -0.72 -6.48
N SER A 16 3.53 -0.38 -6.31
CA SER A 16 2.49 -1.36 -6.03
C SER A 16 2.25 -2.29 -7.22
N VAL A 17 2.21 -1.76 -8.44
CA VAL A 17 2.03 -2.56 -9.66
C VAL A 17 3.23 -3.47 -9.88
N ILE A 18 4.45 -2.97 -9.68
CA ILE A 18 5.68 -3.78 -9.78
C ILE A 18 5.69 -4.85 -8.68
N GLY A 19 5.45 -4.47 -7.42
CA GLY A 19 5.50 -5.40 -6.30
C GLY A 19 4.46 -6.51 -6.39
N VAL A 20 3.19 -6.14 -6.60
CA VAL A 20 2.10 -7.12 -6.78
C VAL A 20 2.30 -7.91 -8.06
N GLY A 21 2.72 -7.27 -9.16
CA GLY A 21 2.99 -7.92 -10.43
C GLY A 21 4.08 -9.00 -10.31
N SER A 22 5.18 -8.70 -9.60
CA SER A 22 6.23 -9.67 -9.30
C SER A 22 5.72 -10.85 -8.47
N LEU A 23 4.93 -10.61 -7.43
CA LEU A 23 4.36 -11.69 -6.62
C LEU A 23 3.38 -12.56 -7.41
N VAL A 24 2.53 -11.95 -8.24
CA VAL A 24 1.60 -12.67 -9.12
C VAL A 24 2.36 -13.49 -10.16
N ALA A 25 3.43 -12.94 -10.74
CA ALA A 25 4.28 -13.67 -11.69
C ALA A 25 4.87 -14.94 -11.04
N VAL A 26 5.37 -14.85 -9.81
CA VAL A 26 5.88 -16.02 -9.07
C VAL A 26 4.80 -17.08 -8.88
N VAL A 27 3.60 -16.68 -8.45
CA VAL A 27 2.48 -17.60 -8.24
C VAL A 27 2.05 -18.28 -9.55
N LEU A 28 1.97 -17.53 -10.65
CA LEU A 28 1.58 -18.06 -11.95
C LEU A 28 2.65 -18.97 -12.58
N SER A 29 3.92 -18.68 -12.34
CA SER A 29 5.02 -19.52 -12.81
C SER A 29 5.09 -20.88 -12.10
N GLY A 30 4.34 -21.08 -11.01
CA GLY A 30 4.44 -22.29 -10.18
C GLY A 30 5.84 -22.48 -9.59
N ALA A 31 6.67 -21.43 -9.63
CA ALA A 31 8.04 -21.44 -9.14
C ALA A 31 7.96 -21.57 -7.62
N ALA A 32 8.30 -22.75 -7.11
CA ALA A 32 8.44 -23.00 -5.68
C ALA A 32 9.92 -23.09 -5.35
N TYR A 33 10.27 -22.94 -4.07
CA TYR A 33 11.62 -23.22 -3.62
C TYR A 33 12.08 -24.61 -4.11
N PRO A 34 13.27 -24.76 -4.72
CA PRO A 34 14.42 -23.84 -4.72
C PRO A 34 14.58 -22.96 -5.97
N ASP A 35 13.52 -22.70 -6.75
CA ASP A 35 13.64 -21.95 -8.00
C ASP A 35 14.20 -20.52 -7.81
N MET A 36 15.13 -20.13 -8.67
CA MET A 36 15.85 -18.84 -8.57
C MET A 36 14.90 -17.65 -8.77
N LEU A 37 13.85 -17.80 -9.58
CA LEU A 37 12.82 -16.77 -9.75
C LEU A 37 12.07 -16.55 -8.45
N PHE A 38 11.70 -17.62 -7.74
CA PHE A 38 11.04 -17.51 -6.43
C PHE A 38 11.94 -16.79 -5.42
N GLN A 39 13.24 -17.15 -5.36
CA GLN A 39 14.16 -16.57 -4.38
C GLN A 39 14.43 -15.07 -4.56
N ILE A 40 14.40 -14.56 -5.79
CA ILE A 40 14.70 -13.15 -6.07
C ILE A 40 13.42 -12.32 -6.17
N LEU A 41 12.44 -12.77 -6.95
CA LEU A 41 11.25 -11.99 -7.26
C LEU A 41 10.31 -11.87 -6.06
N THR A 42 10.27 -12.87 -5.18
CA THR A 42 9.42 -12.85 -3.97
C THR A 42 9.87 -11.76 -2.98
N PRO A 43 11.12 -11.72 -2.50
CA PRO A 43 11.56 -10.65 -1.59
C PRO A 43 11.54 -9.27 -2.26
N MET A 44 11.90 -9.18 -3.55
CA MET A 44 11.85 -7.92 -4.29
C MET A 44 10.41 -7.40 -4.42
N GLY A 45 9.47 -8.29 -4.76
CA GLY A 45 8.05 -8.02 -4.84
C GLY A 45 7.50 -7.55 -3.50
N LEU A 46 7.85 -8.27 -2.43
CA LEU A 46 7.46 -7.94 -1.05
C LEU A 46 7.94 -6.55 -0.65
N LEU A 47 9.23 -6.25 -0.86
CA LEU A 47 9.83 -4.94 -0.55
C LEU A 47 9.14 -3.80 -1.30
N CYS A 48 8.86 -3.99 -2.60
CA CYS A 48 8.13 -2.99 -3.38
C CYS A 48 6.71 -2.76 -2.84
N THR A 49 5.97 -3.81 -2.51
CA THR A 49 4.62 -3.68 -1.91
C THR A 49 4.66 -2.98 -0.55
N PHE A 50 5.62 -3.30 0.31
CA PHE A 50 5.76 -2.63 1.62
C PHE A 50 6.14 -1.15 1.46
N ALA A 51 7.06 -0.83 0.54
CA ALA A 51 7.41 0.55 0.24
C ALA A 51 6.22 1.35 -0.31
N ALA A 52 5.41 0.76 -1.18
CA ALA A 52 4.17 1.37 -1.67
C ALA A 52 3.18 1.60 -0.54
N LEU A 53 2.99 0.63 0.37
CA LEU A 53 2.10 0.72 1.52
C LEU A 53 2.46 1.93 2.41
N ALA A 54 3.75 2.09 2.73
CA ALA A 54 4.22 3.22 3.54
C ALA A 54 3.89 4.58 2.89
N LEU A 55 4.07 4.69 1.57
CA LEU A 55 3.72 5.89 0.82
C LEU A 55 2.21 6.17 0.82
N TYR A 56 1.38 5.13 0.69
CA TYR A 56 -0.08 5.25 0.77
C TYR A 56 -0.53 5.75 2.16
N ILE A 57 0.06 5.25 3.24
CA ILE A 57 -0.25 5.71 4.61
C ILE A 57 0.08 7.21 4.76
N ILE A 58 1.26 7.64 4.33
CA ILE A 58 1.67 9.06 4.39
C ILE A 58 0.71 9.94 3.58
N GLN A 59 0.29 9.45 2.40
CA GLN A 59 -0.64 10.18 1.52
C GLN A 59 -2.05 10.25 2.10
N TRP A 60 -2.50 9.20 2.76
CA TRP A 60 -3.79 9.15 3.47
C TRP A 60 -3.83 10.14 4.62
N ILE A 61 -2.82 10.13 5.51
CA ILE A 61 -2.70 11.10 6.62
C ILE A 61 -2.67 12.54 6.09
N SER A 62 -1.88 12.78 5.04
CA SER A 62 -1.82 14.11 4.40
C SER A 62 -3.16 14.54 3.81
N THR A 63 -3.96 13.61 3.31
CA THR A 63 -5.30 13.90 2.76
C THR A 63 -6.28 14.25 3.87
N ILE A 64 -6.28 13.52 4.97
CA ILE A 64 -7.09 13.83 6.16
C ILE A 64 -6.76 15.22 6.69
N TYR A 65 -5.47 15.53 6.86
CA TYR A 65 -5.03 16.83 7.34
C TYR A 65 -5.50 17.99 6.43
N LYS A 66 -5.51 17.76 5.10
CA LYS A 66 -6.02 18.76 4.15
C LYS A 66 -7.53 18.99 4.28
N HIS A 67 -8.32 17.92 4.41
CA HIS A 67 -9.77 18.06 4.58
C HIS A 67 -10.11 18.71 5.92
N TYR A 68 -9.35 18.39 6.97
CA TYR A 68 -9.48 19.04 8.27
C TYR A 68 -9.18 20.56 8.17
N LYS A 69 -8.08 20.94 7.50
CA LYS A 69 -7.71 22.35 7.30
C LYS A 69 -8.71 23.12 6.42
N LYS A 70 -9.40 22.44 5.50
CA LYS A 70 -10.47 23.03 4.68
C LYS A 70 -11.79 23.26 5.42
N GLY A 71 -11.91 22.80 6.67
CA GLY A 71 -13.17 22.89 7.43
C GLY A 71 -14.19 21.79 7.08
N GLU A 72 -13.86 20.89 6.16
CA GLU A 72 -14.68 19.74 5.76
C GLU A 72 -14.51 18.58 6.76
N LYS A 73 -14.97 18.79 8.00
CA LYS A 73 -14.78 17.85 9.11
C LYS A 73 -15.45 16.50 8.88
N SER A 74 -16.59 16.47 8.19
CA SER A 74 -17.31 15.22 7.86
C SER A 74 -16.49 14.32 6.93
N ALA A 75 -15.90 14.88 5.87
CA ALA A 75 -15.07 14.14 4.92
C ALA A 75 -13.78 13.62 5.58
N ALA A 76 -13.14 14.45 6.41
CA ALA A 76 -11.95 14.06 7.15
C ALA A 76 -12.23 12.90 8.14
N SER A 77 -13.34 12.98 8.89
CA SER A 77 -13.75 11.94 9.83
C SER A 77 -14.09 10.63 9.12
N LEU A 78 -14.82 10.69 8.00
CA LEU A 78 -15.18 9.51 7.23
C LEU A 78 -13.93 8.81 6.65
N LEU A 79 -12.98 9.57 6.10
CA LEU A 79 -11.70 9.03 5.64
C LEU A 79 -10.87 8.40 6.76
N PHE A 80 -10.90 8.99 7.96
CA PHE A 80 -10.20 8.48 9.14
C PHE A 80 -10.79 7.14 9.60
N VAL A 81 -12.11 7.05 9.74
CA VAL A 81 -12.82 5.82 10.11
C VAL A 81 -12.60 4.73 9.06
N LEU A 82 -12.67 5.07 7.77
CA LEU A 82 -12.47 4.11 6.69
C LEU A 82 -11.07 3.48 6.74
N GLY A 83 -10.02 4.29 6.94
CA GLY A 83 -8.65 3.76 7.02
C GLY A 83 -8.41 2.95 8.30
N LEU A 84 -8.98 3.35 9.44
CA LEU A 84 -8.95 2.56 10.67
C LEU A 84 -9.64 1.19 10.50
N LEU A 85 -10.78 1.16 9.82
CA LEU A 85 -11.53 -0.06 9.56
C LEU A 85 -10.75 -1.02 8.66
N VAL A 86 -10.08 -0.51 7.62
CA VAL A 86 -9.20 -1.31 6.76
C VAL A 86 -8.00 -1.87 7.53
N LEU A 87 -7.37 -1.06 8.39
CA LEU A 87 -6.27 -1.51 9.24
C LEU A 87 -6.73 -2.58 10.23
N ALA A 88 -7.85 -2.37 10.91
CA ALA A 88 -8.44 -3.34 11.82
C ALA A 88 -8.74 -4.65 11.08
N PHE A 89 -9.40 -4.58 9.93
CA PHE A 89 -9.72 -5.74 9.11
C PHE A 89 -8.46 -6.51 8.67
N ALA A 90 -7.42 -5.79 8.23
CA ALA A 90 -6.14 -6.41 7.88
C ALA A 90 -5.49 -7.10 9.08
N PHE A 91 -5.54 -6.48 10.26
CA PHE A 91 -5.00 -7.04 11.50
C PHE A 91 -5.79 -8.27 11.94
N TYR A 92 -7.12 -8.21 11.92
CA TYR A 92 -7.99 -9.37 12.19
C TYR A 92 -7.69 -10.52 11.24
N ARG A 93 -7.50 -10.24 9.94
CA ARG A 93 -7.17 -11.28 8.96
C ARG A 93 -5.81 -11.94 9.20
N ILE A 94 -4.83 -11.18 9.73
CA ILE A 94 -3.50 -11.70 10.03
C ILE A 94 -3.50 -12.49 11.36
N CYS A 95 -4.20 -12.01 12.39
CA CYS A 95 -4.27 -12.67 13.69
C CYS A 95 -5.21 -13.89 13.73
N LEU A 96 -6.24 -13.93 12.89
CA LEU A 96 -7.23 -15.01 12.86
C LEU A 96 -6.88 -16.10 11.82
N ARG A 97 -5.64 -16.12 11.32
CA ARG A 97 -5.14 -17.08 10.34
C ARG A 97 -3.94 -17.83 10.94
#